data_AF-A0A3P6S2N5-F1
#
_entry.id   AF-A0A3P6S2N5-F1
#
_cell.length_a   1.000
_cell.length_b   1.000
_cell.length_c   1.000
_cell.angle_alpha   90.00
_cell.angle_beta   90.00
_cell.angle_gamma   90.00
#
_symmetry.space_group_name_H-M   'P 1'
#
loop_
_entity.id
_entity.type
_entity.pdbx_description
1 polymer ?
#
loop_
_entity_poly.entity_id
_entity_poly.type
_entity_poly.pdbx_seq_one_letter_code
_entity_poly.pdbx_strand_id
1 'polypeptide(L)'
;MQKTELASTSGSIPVPVIPIRVDAHCLISSIVFPFTLQRYLLIALLLMFTSFPAYSAVIKSGCRKHGTQYVIDEPGCDLVAVNVNMCSGYCMSFSFVNPEENSITVHGRCCRMVDNEWVKAKVACEGGDRVMRIPSATECRCFDCA
;
A
#
# COMPACT_ATOMS: atom_id res chain seq x y z
N MET A 1 -63.40 69.03 58.46
CA MET A 1 -64.37 69.89 57.74
C MET A 1 -63.62 70.60 56.62
N GLN A 2 -64.19 70.64 55.41
CA GLN A 2 -64.14 71.73 54.40
C GLN A 2 -62.80 72.48 54.20
N LYS A 3 -62.30 72.74 53.00
CA LYS A 3 -62.92 73.11 51.71
C LYS A 3 -61.74 73.23 50.71
N THR A 4 -61.74 72.54 49.57
CA THR A 4 -62.02 73.09 48.20
C THR A 4 -61.02 74.18 47.79
N GLU A 5 -60.25 74.02 46.69
CA GLU A 5 -60.47 74.55 45.32
C GLU A 5 -59.05 74.54 44.66
N LEU A 6 -58.76 74.55 43.35
CA LEU A 6 -59.46 74.53 42.07
C LEU A 6 -58.42 74.13 40.99
N ALA A 7 -58.91 73.48 39.93
CA ALA A 7 -58.48 73.38 38.54
C ALA A 7 -57.08 73.80 38.01
N SER A 8 -56.67 73.01 36.99
CA SER A 8 -55.95 73.38 35.76
C SER A 8 -54.42 73.43 35.81
N THR A 9 -53.75 72.41 35.26
CA THR A 9 -53.08 72.43 33.95
C THR A 9 -52.17 71.21 33.77
N SER A 10 -52.16 70.72 32.53
CA SER A 10 -51.08 69.99 31.85
C SER A 10 -50.28 68.91 32.59
N GLY A 11 -50.39 67.69 32.05
CA GLY A 11 -49.26 66.76 31.97
C GLY A 11 -49.33 65.56 32.91
N SER A 12 -49.62 64.39 32.35
CA SER A 12 -48.85 63.15 32.56
C SER A 12 -49.59 61.94 31.98
N ILE A 13 -48.83 61.14 31.23
CA ILE A 13 -49.09 59.82 30.65
C ILE A 13 -49.52 58.82 31.76
N PRO A 14 -50.54 57.95 31.57
CA PRO A 14 -50.39 56.55 31.09
C PRO A 14 -51.57 56.15 30.15
N VAL A 15 -51.61 55.07 29.36
CA VAL A 15 -51.46 53.60 29.57
C VAL A 15 -51.54 52.94 28.13
N PRO A 16 -51.76 51.62 27.92
CA PRO A 16 -50.88 50.43 27.93
C PRO A 16 -50.63 49.78 26.52
N VAL A 17 -50.00 48.59 26.51
CA VAL A 17 -50.07 47.47 25.51
C VAL A 17 -48.94 47.34 24.44
N ILE A 18 -47.90 46.56 24.81
CA ILE A 18 -47.17 45.42 24.15
C ILE A 18 -47.47 45.11 22.64
N PRO A 19 -46.55 44.53 21.80
CA PRO A 19 -45.08 44.55 21.70
C PRO A 19 -44.56 44.91 20.28
N ILE A 20 -43.28 45.29 20.14
CA ILE A 20 -42.55 45.13 18.85
C ILE A 20 -41.21 44.46 19.14
N ARG A 21 -41.01 43.28 18.53
CA ARG A 21 -39.78 42.48 18.54
C ARG A 21 -38.82 43.07 17.50
N VAL A 22 -37.60 43.41 17.89
CA VAL A 22 -36.53 43.82 16.95
C VAL A 22 -35.35 42.86 17.14
N ASP A 23 -35.00 42.16 16.07
CA ASP A 23 -34.08 41.04 16.01
C ASP A 23 -32.61 41.44 16.19
N ALA A 24 -31.94 40.83 17.17
CA ALA A 24 -30.51 40.93 17.43
C ALA A 24 -29.70 39.83 16.72
N HIS A 25 -30.07 39.45 15.48
CA HIS A 25 -29.49 38.30 14.78
C HIS A 25 -28.53 38.62 13.64
N CYS A 26 -28.33 39.89 13.26
CA CYS A 26 -27.62 40.22 12.02
C CYS A 26 -26.12 40.53 12.15
N LEU A 27 -25.61 40.92 13.33
CA LEU A 27 -24.21 41.41 13.47
C LEU A 27 -23.19 40.35 13.91
N ILE A 28 -23.61 39.15 14.30
CA ILE A 28 -22.69 38.08 14.75
C ILE A 28 -22.26 37.17 13.58
N SER A 29 -23.01 37.19 12.48
CA SER A 29 -22.82 36.26 11.35
C SER A 29 -21.54 36.51 10.54
N SER A 30 -21.10 37.76 10.43
CA SER A 30 -20.03 38.17 9.50
C SER A 30 -18.61 37.84 9.96
N ILE A 31 -18.39 37.60 11.26
CA ILE A 31 -17.07 37.29 11.83
C ILE A 31 -16.89 35.79 12.01
N VAL A 32 -17.95 35.02 12.24
CA VAL A 32 -17.85 33.57 12.49
C VAL A 32 -17.62 32.78 11.19
N PHE A 33 -18.17 33.26 10.07
CA PHE A 33 -18.05 32.63 8.74
C PHE A 33 -16.61 32.46 8.19
N PRO A 34 -15.71 33.46 8.25
CA PRO A 34 -14.35 33.30 7.74
C PRO A 34 -13.51 32.34 8.60
N PHE A 35 -13.69 32.34 9.92
CA PHE A 35 -12.94 31.44 10.82
C PHE A 35 -13.41 29.99 10.73
N THR A 36 -14.70 29.74 10.49
CA THR A 36 -15.20 28.38 10.24
C THR A 36 -14.73 27.89 8.88
N LEU A 37 -14.83 28.70 7.82
CA LEU A 37 -14.35 28.34 6.47
C LEU A 37 -12.84 28.05 6.46
N GLN A 38 -12.04 28.88 7.15
CA GLN A 38 -10.59 28.67 7.28
C GLN A 38 -10.25 27.40 8.07
N ARG A 39 -11.01 27.07 9.11
CA ARG A 39 -10.85 25.80 9.85
C ARG A 39 -11.22 24.61 9.00
N TYR A 40 -12.31 24.67 8.22
CA TYR A 40 -12.69 23.61 7.29
C TYR A 40 -11.64 23.42 6.19
N LEU A 41 -11.05 24.51 5.68
CA LEU A 41 -9.99 24.45 4.69
C LEU A 41 -8.72 23.78 5.24
N LEU A 42 -8.32 24.10 6.48
CA LEU A 42 -7.19 23.45 7.15
C LEU A 42 -7.44 21.97 7.43
N ILE A 43 -8.65 21.61 7.85
CA ILE A 43 -9.04 20.22 8.08
C ILE A 43 -9.02 19.44 6.75
N ALA A 44 -9.56 20.02 5.67
CA ALA A 44 -9.51 19.41 4.34
C ALA A 44 -8.06 19.21 3.85
N LEU A 45 -7.18 20.18 4.09
CA LEU A 45 -5.77 20.09 3.73
C LEU A 45 -5.06 18.97 4.51
N LEU A 46 -5.29 18.88 5.83
CA LEU A 46 -4.72 17.82 6.67
C LEU A 46 -5.23 16.43 6.26
N LEU A 47 -6.51 16.30 5.92
CA LEU A 47 -7.08 15.03 5.46
C LEU A 47 -6.46 14.58 4.13
N MET A 48 -6.18 15.50 3.21
CA MET A 48 -5.49 15.21 1.94
C MET A 48 -4.03 14.74 2.14
N PHE A 49 -3.32 15.27 3.15
CA PHE A 49 -1.96 14.80 3.45
C PHE A 49 -1.93 13.40 4.07
N THR A 50 -2.96 13.01 4.81
CA THR A 50 -3.06 11.66 5.41
C THR A 50 -3.50 10.58 4.43
N SER A 51 -4.03 10.95 3.26
CA SER A 51 -4.53 10.00 2.26
C SER A 51 -3.53 9.65 1.16
N PHE A 52 -2.26 10.07 1.25
CA PHE A 52 -1.22 9.54 0.37
C PHE A 52 -0.84 8.14 0.84
N PRO A 53 -1.27 7.05 0.17
CA PRO A 53 -0.64 5.77 0.42
C PRO A 53 0.82 5.95 0.04
N ALA A 54 1.73 5.87 1.02
CA ALA A 54 3.13 5.61 0.73
C ALA A 54 3.15 4.28 -0.03
N TYR A 55 3.21 4.36 -1.36
CA TYR A 55 3.27 3.21 -2.25
C TYR A 55 4.66 2.59 -2.06
N SER A 56 4.85 1.92 -0.94
CA SER A 56 6.00 1.06 -0.73
C SER A 56 5.75 -0.10 -1.67
N ALA A 57 6.40 -0.08 -2.85
CA ALA A 57 6.44 -1.23 -3.73
C ALA A 57 6.96 -2.39 -2.88
N VAL A 58 6.07 -3.30 -2.48
CA VAL A 58 6.46 -4.48 -1.73
C VAL A 58 7.40 -5.25 -2.64
N ILE A 59 8.69 -5.21 -2.33
CA ILE A 59 9.69 -5.98 -3.06
C ILE A 59 9.39 -7.43 -2.75
N LYS A 60 8.70 -8.10 -3.69
CA LYS A 60 8.50 -9.53 -3.65
C LYS A 60 9.90 -10.14 -3.71
N SER A 61 10.40 -10.62 -2.58
CA SER A 61 11.73 -11.17 -2.44
C SER A 61 11.62 -12.58 -1.86
N GLY A 62 12.51 -13.45 -2.32
CA GLY A 62 12.60 -14.83 -1.88
C GLY A 62 12.78 -15.79 -3.04
N CYS A 63 13.70 -16.73 -2.85
CA CYS A 63 13.94 -17.87 -3.72
C CYS A 63 13.41 -19.11 -2.99
N ARG A 64 12.50 -19.86 -3.62
CA ARG A 64 11.83 -20.98 -2.97
C ARG A 64 11.88 -22.23 -3.84
N LYS A 65 11.80 -23.37 -3.15
CA LYS A 65 11.65 -24.68 -3.77
C LYS A 65 10.22 -24.87 -4.28
N HIS A 66 10.08 -25.39 -5.49
CA HIS A 66 8.82 -25.69 -6.13
C HIS A 66 8.88 -27.08 -6.78
N GLY A 67 7.91 -27.95 -6.46
CA GLY A 67 7.79 -29.26 -7.09
C GLY A 67 7.19 -29.12 -8.50
N THR A 68 7.78 -29.78 -9.49
CA THR A 68 7.31 -29.81 -10.87
C THR A 68 7.53 -31.18 -11.49
N GLN A 69 6.86 -31.45 -12.61
CA GLN A 69 7.16 -32.59 -13.46
C GLN A 69 8.22 -32.21 -14.49
N TYR A 70 9.33 -32.92 -14.46
CA TYR A 70 10.38 -32.85 -15.48
C TYR A 70 10.21 -34.00 -16.45
N VAL A 71 10.07 -33.69 -17.74
CA VAL A 71 9.96 -34.69 -18.80
C VAL A 71 11.36 -34.97 -19.33
N ILE A 72 11.73 -36.26 -19.28
CA ILE A 72 12.97 -36.77 -19.85
C ILE A 72 12.67 -37.13 -21.31
N ASP A 73 13.33 -36.43 -22.21
CA ASP A 73 13.26 -36.63 -23.66
C ASP A 73 14.65 -37.03 -24.17
N GLU A 74 14.92 -38.33 -24.15
CA GLU A 74 16.19 -38.90 -24.61
C GLU A 74 15.97 -39.58 -25.98
N PRO A 75 16.80 -39.29 -27.00
CA PRO A 75 16.67 -39.91 -28.30
C PRO A 75 16.74 -41.45 -28.24
N GLY A 76 15.76 -42.12 -28.85
CA GLY A 76 15.67 -43.59 -28.89
C GLY A 76 15.17 -44.22 -27.57
N CYS A 77 14.57 -43.42 -26.70
CA CYS A 77 13.93 -43.86 -25.46
C CYS A 77 12.49 -43.34 -25.36
N ASP A 78 11.69 -44.00 -24.53
CA ASP A 78 10.34 -43.54 -24.19
C ASP A 78 10.37 -42.27 -23.33
N LEU A 79 9.40 -41.39 -23.54
CA LEU A 79 9.20 -40.19 -22.73
C LEU A 79 8.79 -40.56 -21.30
N VAL A 80 9.54 -40.08 -20.31
CA VAL A 80 9.26 -40.33 -18.89
C VAL A 80 9.15 -39.02 -18.12
N ALA A 81 8.05 -38.83 -17.41
CA ALA A 81 7.86 -37.70 -16.51
C ALA A 81 8.24 -38.08 -15.08
N VAL A 82 9.09 -37.26 -14.44
CA VAL A 82 9.52 -37.44 -13.04
C VAL A 82 9.20 -36.22 -12.21
N ASN A 83 8.72 -36.45 -10.98
CA ASN A 83 8.50 -35.37 -10.02
C ASN A 83 9.84 -34.96 -9.40
N VAL A 84 10.23 -33.70 -9.59
CA VAL A 84 11.46 -33.12 -9.05
C VAL A 84 11.18 -31.75 -8.46
N ASN A 85 12.06 -31.32 -7.58
CA ASN A 85 12.03 -29.97 -7.04
C ASN A 85 12.96 -29.06 -7.85
N MET A 86 12.48 -27.86 -8.18
CA MET A 86 13.24 -26.78 -8.83
C MET A 86 13.21 -25.51 -7.97
N CYS A 87 14.12 -24.58 -8.23
CA CYS A 87 14.16 -23.30 -7.53
C CYS A 87 13.55 -22.19 -8.38
N SER A 88 12.64 -21.41 -7.79
CA SER A 88 12.03 -20.25 -8.44
C SER A 88 11.75 -19.13 -7.44
N GLY A 89 11.91 -17.89 -7.88
CA GLY A 89 11.64 -16.74 -7.03
C GLY A 89 12.32 -15.46 -7.50
N TYR A 90 12.32 -14.47 -6.61
CA TYR A 90 12.79 -13.12 -6.86
C TYR A 90 13.98 -12.81 -5.96
N CYS A 91 15.08 -12.39 -6.57
CA CYS A 91 16.30 -12.02 -5.87
C CYS A 91 16.64 -10.56 -6.16
N MET A 92 17.32 -9.91 -5.21
CA MET A 92 17.67 -8.50 -5.31
C MET A 92 18.69 -8.25 -6.43
N SER A 93 18.45 -7.21 -7.21
CA SER A 93 19.44 -6.62 -8.11
C SER A 93 19.37 -5.11 -8.04
N PHE A 94 20.52 -4.45 -8.15
CA PHE A 94 20.62 -3.00 -8.22
C PHE A 94 21.90 -2.59 -8.96
N SER A 95 21.88 -1.39 -9.51
CA SER A 95 23.03 -0.78 -10.16
C SER A 95 23.22 0.65 -9.66
N PHE A 96 24.46 1.10 -9.63
CA PHE A 96 24.82 2.46 -9.29
C PHE A 96 26.03 2.92 -10.09
N VAL A 97 26.15 4.23 -10.27
CA VAL A 97 27.31 4.84 -10.94
C VAL A 97 28.43 4.97 -9.92
N ASN A 98 29.63 4.49 -10.26
CA ASN A 98 30.85 4.72 -9.51
C ASN A 98 31.56 5.98 -10.06
N PRO A 99 31.51 7.12 -9.34
CA PRO A 99 32.10 8.37 -9.82
C PRO A 99 33.63 8.36 -9.84
N GLU A 100 34.30 7.51 -9.04
CA GLU A 100 35.76 7.43 -9.01
C GLU A 100 36.34 6.69 -10.21
N GLU A 101 35.64 5.64 -10.65
CA GLU A 101 36.06 4.79 -11.76
C GLU A 101 35.39 5.15 -13.09
N ASN A 102 34.52 6.17 -13.09
CA ASN A 102 33.65 6.54 -14.22
C ASN A 102 32.95 5.31 -14.84
N SER A 103 32.48 4.41 -13.98
CA SER A 103 31.95 3.09 -14.34
C SER A 103 30.56 2.89 -13.73
N ILE A 104 29.82 1.87 -14.17
CA ILE A 104 28.56 1.45 -13.55
C ILE A 104 28.79 0.11 -12.88
N THR A 105 28.57 0.05 -11.56
CA THR A 105 28.60 -1.19 -10.80
C THR A 105 27.21 -1.81 -10.78
N VAL A 106 27.14 -3.11 -11.05
CA VAL A 106 25.88 -3.87 -11.06
C VAL A 106 26.01 -5.03 -10.08
N HIS A 107 25.11 -5.10 -9.11
CA HIS A 107 24.95 -6.25 -8.24
C HIS A 107 23.67 -6.98 -8.61
N GLY A 108 23.79 -8.22 -9.07
CA GLY A 108 22.66 -9.08 -9.42
C GLY A 108 22.73 -10.39 -8.65
N ARG A 109 21.62 -10.76 -7.99
CA ARG A 109 21.46 -12.08 -7.42
C ARG A 109 20.47 -12.94 -8.22
N CYS A 110 20.80 -14.21 -8.37
CA CYS A 110 20.03 -15.22 -9.09
C CYS A 110 19.48 -16.26 -8.09
N CYS A 111 18.25 -16.72 -8.31
CA CYS A 111 17.64 -17.80 -7.53
C CYS A 111 18.19 -19.14 -8.04
N ARG A 112 18.95 -19.85 -7.20
CA ARG A 112 19.65 -21.09 -7.59
C ARG A 112 19.46 -22.19 -6.54
N MET A 113 19.64 -23.42 -7.00
CA MET A 113 19.73 -24.62 -6.18
C MET A 113 21.06 -24.61 -5.42
N VAL A 114 20.99 -24.72 -4.09
CA VAL A 114 22.16 -24.79 -3.20
C VAL A 114 22.60 -26.23 -3.07
N ASP A 115 21.63 -27.05 -2.66
CA ASP A 115 21.81 -28.46 -2.43
C ASP A 115 20.76 -29.22 -3.23
N ASN A 116 21.13 -30.44 -3.62
CA ASN A 116 20.31 -31.30 -4.44
C ASN A 116 20.48 -32.77 -4.07
N GLU A 117 19.44 -33.53 -4.30
CA GLU A 117 19.44 -34.98 -4.27
C GLU A 117 19.28 -35.54 -5.68
N TRP A 118 19.74 -36.78 -5.90
CA TRP A 118 19.65 -37.44 -7.20
C TRP A 118 18.44 -38.37 -7.25
N VAL A 119 17.45 -38.02 -8.06
CA VAL A 119 16.31 -38.88 -8.37
C VAL A 119 16.70 -39.82 -9.50
N LYS A 120 16.50 -41.13 -9.32
CA LYS A 120 16.75 -42.14 -10.34
C LYS A 120 15.47 -42.39 -11.14
N ALA A 121 15.56 -42.29 -12.45
CA ALA A 121 14.47 -42.60 -13.37
C ALA A 121 14.89 -43.76 -14.27
N LYS A 122 14.06 -44.78 -14.36
CA LYS A 122 14.27 -45.87 -15.32
C LYS A 122 13.54 -45.49 -16.62
N VAL A 123 14.28 -45.44 -17.72
CA VAL A 123 13.76 -45.14 -19.06
C VAL A 123 13.94 -46.38 -19.93
N ALA A 124 12.89 -46.76 -20.66
CA ALA A 124 12.95 -47.84 -21.64
C ALA A 124 13.50 -47.27 -22.94
N CYS A 125 14.50 -47.94 -23.51
CA CYS A 125 15.12 -47.53 -24.78
C CYS A 125 15.21 -48.73 -25.72
N GLU A 126 15.41 -48.47 -27.01
CA GLU A 126 15.55 -49.53 -28.03
C GLU A 126 16.69 -50.52 -27.70
N GLY A 127 17.77 -50.03 -27.09
CA GLY A 127 18.92 -50.84 -26.64
C GLY A 127 18.79 -51.44 -25.24
N GLY A 128 17.61 -51.38 -24.62
CA GLY A 128 17.33 -51.84 -23.27
C GLY A 128 17.18 -50.70 -22.26
N ASP A 129 16.77 -51.07 -21.04
CA ASP A 129 16.48 -50.11 -19.98
C ASP A 129 17.73 -49.36 -19.50
N ARG A 130 17.61 -48.04 -19.37
CA ARG A 130 18.65 -47.17 -18.80
C ARG A 130 18.17 -46.50 -17.52
N VAL A 131 19.09 -46.22 -16.61
CA VAL A 131 18.80 -45.48 -15.38
C VAL A 131 19.42 -44.10 -15.47
N MET A 132 18.58 -43.08 -15.59
CA MET A 132 18.97 -41.68 -15.58
C MET A 132 18.95 -41.10 -14.17
N ARG A 133 19.80 -40.09 -13.93
CA ARG A 133 19.90 -39.39 -12.65
C ARG A 133 19.57 -37.93 -12.87
N ILE A 134 18.51 -37.46 -12.23
CA ILE A 134 18.00 -36.10 -12.38
C ILE A 134 18.19 -35.39 -11.04
N PRO A 135 18.79 -34.19 -11.01
CA PRO A 135 18.94 -33.44 -9.77
C PRO A 135 17.58 -32.85 -9.35
N SER A 136 17.25 -33.00 -8.07
CA SER A 136 16.08 -32.41 -7.44
C SER A 136 16.54 -31.51 -6.29
N ALA A 137 16.09 -30.26 -6.27
CA ALA A 137 16.50 -29.28 -5.27
C ALA A 137 16.04 -29.70 -3.87
N THR A 138 16.95 -29.70 -2.90
CA THR A 138 16.60 -29.82 -1.48
C THR A 138 16.52 -28.44 -0.84
N GLU A 139 17.41 -27.53 -1.26
CA GLU A 139 17.51 -26.15 -0.80
C GLU A 139 17.70 -25.14 -1.95
N CYS A 140 17.07 -23.97 -1.83
CA CYS A 140 17.12 -22.87 -2.80
C CYS A 140 17.46 -21.55 -2.09
N ARG A 141 18.39 -20.75 -2.64
CA ARG A 141 18.73 -19.41 -2.13
C ARG A 141 19.14 -18.45 -3.25
N CYS A 142 19.25 -17.17 -2.91
CA CYS A 142 19.77 -16.13 -3.80
C CYS A 142 21.30 -16.04 -3.70
N PHE A 143 22.01 -16.13 -4.81
CA PHE A 143 23.48 -15.97 -4.92
C PHE A 143 23.82 -14.96 -5.98
N ASP A 144 25.03 -14.41 -5.93
CA ASP A 144 25.52 -13.56 -7.00
C ASP A 144 25.50 -14.34 -8.33
N CYS A 145 24.94 -13.72 -9.36
CA CYS A 145 24.89 -14.34 -10.68
C CYS A 145 26.33 -14.49 -11.21
N ALA A 146 26.62 -15.65 -11.81
CA ALA A 146 27.91 -15.96 -12.42
C ALA A 146 27.93 -15.54 -13.89
#